data_AF-A0A0G1U140-F1
#
_entry.id   AF-A0A0G1U140-F1
#
_cell.length_a   1.000
_cell.length_b   1.000
_cell.length_c   1.000
_cell.angle_alpha   90.00
_cell.angle_beta   90.00
_cell.angle_gamma   90.00
#
_symmetry.space_group_name_H-M   'P 1'
#
loop_
_entity.id
_entity.type
_entity.pdbx_description
1 polymer ?
#
loop_
_entity_poly.entity_id
_entity_poly.type
_entity_poly.pdbx_seq_one_letter_code
_entity_poly.pdbx_strand_id
1 'polypeptide(L)' 'MQAWLLSQGRCVGCGKPLPQKSGAGWVRVDCSCGRIYMHDPSGAKYRRATLDEIK' A
#
# COMPACT_ATOMS: atom_id res chain seq x y z
N MET A 1 -0.25 9.73 15.21
CA MET A 1 1.04 9.05 14.97
C MET A 1 0.90 7.82 14.04
N GLN A 2 0.15 7.88 12.93
CA GLN A 2 -0.18 6.70 12.09
C GLN A 2 0.19 6.82 10.59
N ALA A 3 0.46 8.04 10.08
CA ALA A 3 0.77 8.26 8.65
C ALA A 3 2.22 7.87 8.27
N TRP A 4 3.17 7.98 9.21
CA TRP A 4 4.60 7.80 8.97
C TRP A 4 5.01 6.38 8.54
N LEU A 5 4.24 5.36 8.92
CA LEU A 5 4.51 3.97 8.51
C LEU A 5 4.26 3.78 7.02
N LEU A 6 3.20 4.41 6.49
CA LEU A 6 2.85 4.30 5.08
C LEU A 6 3.89 4.96 4.18
N SER A 7 4.45 6.09 4.61
CA SER A 7 5.58 6.77 3.96
C SER A 7 6.87 5.93 3.97
N GLN A 8 7.05 5.06 4.95
CA GLN A 8 8.16 4.09 5.01
C GLN A 8 7.84 2.78 4.27
N GLY A 9 6.72 2.69 3.55
CA GLY A 9 6.31 1.46 2.87
C GLY A 9 5.94 0.35 3.86
N ARG A 10 5.43 0.67 5.04
CA ARG A 10 4.97 -0.28 6.06
C ARG A 10 3.47 -0.20 6.25
N CYS A 11 2.85 -1.34 6.56
CA CYS A 11 1.44 -1.41 6.87
C CYS A 11 1.14 -0.66 8.17
N VAL A 12 0.17 0.27 8.12
CA VAL A 12 -0.21 1.12 9.25
C VAL A 12 -0.84 0.36 10.43
N GLY A 13 -1.23 -0.91 10.26
CA GLY A 13 -1.85 -1.67 11.34
C GLY A 13 -1.05 -2.85 11.89
N CYS A 14 -0.14 -3.46 11.11
CA CYS A 14 0.73 -4.53 11.62
C CYS A 14 2.22 -4.19 11.56
N GLY A 15 2.61 -3.02 11.01
CA GLY A 15 4.00 -2.57 10.93
C GLY A 15 4.89 -3.36 9.95
N LYS A 16 4.38 -4.42 9.32
CA LYS A 16 5.12 -5.21 8.32
C LYS A 16 5.40 -4.38 7.06
N PRO A 17 6.55 -4.60 6.40
CA PRO A 17 6.84 -3.98 5.11
C PRO A 17 5.81 -4.43 4.06
N LEU A 18 5.33 -3.47 3.27
CA LEU A 18 4.46 -3.70 2.13
C LEU A 18 5.33 -4.12 0.94
N PRO A 19 4.96 -5.16 0.19
CA PRO A 19 5.74 -5.57 -0.97
C PRO A 19 5.71 -4.47 -2.05
N GLN A 20 6.89 -3.99 -2.42
CA GLN A 20 7.05 -3.07 -3.54
C GLN A 20 6.79 -3.83 -4.84
N LYS A 21 5.64 -3.57 -5.45
CA LYS A 21 5.37 -4.04 -6.81
C LYS A 21 5.71 -2.95 -7.82
N SER A 22 6.49 -3.33 -8.82
CA SER A 22 6.76 -2.52 -10.01
C SER A 22 5.66 -2.78 -11.03
N GLY A 23 5.09 -1.71 -11.59
CA GLY A 23 4.01 -1.76 -12.57
C GLY A 23 3.72 -0.37 -13.13
N ALA A 24 2.85 -0.28 -14.12
CA ALA A 24 2.41 1.02 -14.64
C ALA A 24 1.18 1.49 -13.84
N GLY A 25 1.31 2.63 -13.13
CA GLY A 25 0.23 3.22 -12.35
C GLY A 25 0.01 2.55 -10.98
N TRP A 26 -1.23 2.55 -10.50
CA TRP A 26 -1.59 2.04 -9.18
C TRP A 26 -1.59 0.51 -9.14
N VAL A 27 -0.64 -0.09 -8.43
CA VAL A 27 -0.52 -1.54 -8.30
C VAL A 27 -1.11 -2.03 -6.98
N ARG A 28 -1.90 -3.11 -7.02
CA ARG A 28 -2.48 -3.74 -5.82
C ARG A 28 -1.44 -4.46 -4.98
N VAL A 29 -1.34 -4.00 -3.74
CA VAL A 29 -0.47 -4.51 -2.70
C VAL A 29 -1.31 -4.94 -1.51
N ASP A 30 -1.47 -6.24 -1.33
CA ASP A 30 -2.06 -6.80 -0.13
C ASP A 30 -1.00 -6.94 0.97
N CYS A 31 -1.41 -6.66 2.19
CA CYS A 31 -0.63 -6.95 3.37
C CYS A 31 -1.12 -8.26 3.99
N SER A 32 -0.22 -9.04 4.58
CA SER A 32 -0.54 -10.30 5.26
C SER A 32 -1.57 -10.17 6.40
N CYS A 33 -1.84 -8.95 6.89
CA CYS A 33 -2.91 -8.69 7.87
C CYS A 33 -4.31 -8.54 7.23
N GLY A 34 -4.44 -8.73 5.91
CA GLY A 34 -5.71 -8.57 5.16
C GLY A 34 -6.02 -7.15 4.71
N ARG A 35 -5.13 -6.17 4.92
CA ARG A 35 -5.33 -4.79 4.42
C ARG A 35 -4.81 -4.65 3.01
N ILE A 36 -5.56 -3.96 2.17
CA ILE A 36 -5.21 -3.73 0.77
C ILE A 36 -4.80 -2.28 0.57
N TYR A 37 -3.68 -2.11 -0.11
CA TYR A 37 -3.09 -0.84 -0.47
C TYR A 37 -2.85 -0.79 -1.98
N MET A 38 -2.71 0.43 -2.49
CA MET A 38 -2.29 0.71 -3.84
C MET A 38 -0.92 1.37 -3.76
N HIS A 39 0.05 0.80 -4.47
CA HIS A 39 1.40 1.34 -4.62
C HIS A 39 1.54 1.95 -6.00
N ASP A 40 1.88 3.23 -6.07
CA ASP A 40 2.27 3.89 -7.31
C ASP A 40 3.80 3.96 -7.37
N PRO A 41 4.45 3.16 -8.24
CA PRO A 41 5.91 3.14 -8.37
C PRO A 41 6.44 4.42 -9.05
N SER A 42 5.60 5.16 -9.79
CA SER A 42 5.97 6.43 -10.41
C SER A 42 6.23 7.53 -9.38
N GLY A 43 5.44 7.59 -8.31
CA GLY A 43 5.58 8.56 -7.23
C GLY A 43 6.14 8.00 -5.92
N ALA A 44 6.45 6.70 -5.87
CA ALA A 44 6.74 5.95 -4.64
C ALA A 44 5.68 6.18 -3.54
N LYS A 45 4.41 6.30 -3.94
CA LYS A 45 3.30 6.62 -3.03
C LYS A 45 2.51 5.38 -2.71
N TYR A 46 2.18 5.22 -1.45
CA TYR A 46 1.23 4.23 -0.98
C TYR A 46 -0.08 4.92 -0.58
N ARG A 47 -1.21 4.37 -1.02
CA ARG A 47 -2.54 4.76 -0.53
C ARG A 47 -3.35 3.53 -0.16
N ARG A 48 -4.42 3.72 0.61
CA ARG A 48 -5.40 2.64 0.83
C ARG A 48 -6.17 2.40 -0.46
N ALA A 49 -6.43 1.15 -0.79
CA ALA A 49 -7.28 0.82 -1.93
C ALA A 49 -8.69 1.37 -1.69
N THR A 50 -9.28 1.94 -2.74
CA THR A 50 -10.69 2.34 -2.77
C THR A 50 -11.56 1.10 -2.90
N LEU A 51 -12.80 1.14 -2.40
CA LEU A 51 -13.74 0.01 -2.48
C LEU A 51 -13.97 -0.44 -3.94
N ASP A 52 -13.93 0.50 -4.88
CA ASP A 52 -14.05 0.26 -6.31
C ASP A 52 -12.95 -0.66 -6.88
N GLU A 53 -11.72 -0.54 -6.37
CA GLU A 53 -10.55 -1.33 -6.80
C GLU A 53 -10.49 -2.73 -6.14
N ILE A 54 -11.31 -2.95 -5.11
CA ILE A 54 -11.39 -4.21 -4.38
C ILE A 54 -12.50 -5.11 -4.98
N LYS A 55 -13.42 -4.52 -5.74
CA LYS A 55 -14.62 -5.18 -6.29
C LYS A 55 -14.30 -6.14 -7.44
#